data_AF-A0A0Q5JP06-F1
#
_entry.id   AF-A0A0Q5JP06-F1
#
_cell.length_a   1.000
_cell.length_b   1.000
_cell.length_c   1.000
_cell.angle_alpha   90.00
_cell.angle_beta   90.00
_cell.angle_gamma   90.00
#
_symmetry.space_group_name_H-M   'P 1'
#
loop_
_entity.id
_entity.type
_entity.pdbx_description
1 polymer ?
#
loop_
_entity_poly.entity_id
_entity_poly.type
_entity_poly.pdbx_seq_one_letter_code
_entity_poly.pdbx_strand_id
1 'polypeptide(L)'
;MNKPFTVQVSQTTIPTRTLAIEQLRKAAAPGSTFLLRLKRLSRLIAHGRVVKLHGHPNRIAAMEHALLTLAQKLVAETPVMQTIGIRDVLEHLTDQSLRVTLCRPDGWPVSTYVFCKADPEARTILVECEDGKTRAFEPDALLALFTTTFLLRVRLAVPAQVLPQAA
;
A
#
# COMPACT_ATOMS: atom_id res chain seq x y z
N MET A 1 17.55 7.47 -11.97
CA MET A 1 17.02 8.67 -11.28
C MET A 1 15.63 8.97 -11.82
N ASN A 2 14.56 8.79 -11.03
CA ASN A 2 13.19 9.06 -11.49
C ASN A 2 12.87 10.55 -11.36
N LYS A 3 12.30 11.14 -12.42
CA LYS A 3 11.86 12.56 -12.44
C LYS A 3 10.86 12.82 -11.30
N PRO A 4 10.95 13.96 -10.59
CA PRO A 4 10.06 14.27 -9.47
C PRO A 4 8.61 14.50 -9.94
N PHE A 5 7.64 14.04 -9.14
CA PHE A 5 6.23 14.31 -9.40
C PHE A 5 5.94 15.78 -9.06
N THR A 6 5.49 16.53 -10.05
CA THR A 6 5.24 17.97 -9.88
C THR A 6 3.76 18.21 -9.62
N VAL A 7 3.44 18.96 -8.56
CA VAL A 7 2.07 19.32 -8.19
C VAL A 7 1.98 20.84 -8.04
N GLN A 8 1.00 21.43 -8.72
CA GLN A 8 0.67 22.84 -8.55
C GLN A 8 -0.34 23.00 -7.42
N VAL A 9 0.07 23.74 -6.40
CA VAL A 9 -0.77 24.25 -5.32
C VAL A 9 -1.23 25.65 -5.72
N SER A 10 -2.43 26.05 -5.28
CA SER A 10 -2.96 27.38 -5.55
C SER A 10 -1.93 28.48 -5.24
N GLN A 11 -1.80 29.44 -6.16
CA GLN A 11 -0.94 30.61 -6.01
C GLN A 11 -1.63 31.75 -5.24
N THR A 12 -2.92 31.61 -4.94
CA THR A 12 -3.70 32.63 -4.23
C THR A 12 -3.12 32.88 -2.85
N THR A 13 -2.85 34.15 -2.55
CA THR A 13 -2.32 34.60 -1.27
C THR A 13 -3.22 34.17 -0.11
N ILE A 14 -2.61 33.72 0.98
CA ILE A 14 -3.28 33.51 2.26
C ILE A 14 -2.49 34.23 3.35
N PRO A 15 -3.18 34.97 4.24
CA PRO A 15 -2.54 35.73 5.30
C PRO A 15 -1.74 34.88 6.29
N THR A 16 -2.20 33.66 6.65
CA THR A 16 -1.52 32.82 7.65
C THR A 16 -1.50 31.33 7.29
N ARG A 17 -0.48 30.61 7.77
CA ARG A 17 -0.37 29.15 7.62
C ARG A 17 -1.56 28.41 8.22
N THR A 18 -2.08 28.86 9.37
CA THR A 18 -3.24 28.25 10.04
C THR A 18 -4.48 28.30 9.15
N LEU A 19 -4.74 29.45 8.53
CA LEU A 19 -5.85 29.60 7.59
C LEU A 19 -5.67 28.72 6.34
N ALA A 20 -4.43 28.55 5.88
CA ALA A 20 -4.13 27.63 4.78
C ALA A 20 -4.45 26.17 5.13
N ILE A 21 -4.14 25.73 6.36
CA ILE A 21 -4.49 24.39 6.85
C ILE A 21 -6.00 24.22 6.96
N GLU A 22 -6.73 25.21 7.46
CA GLU A 22 -8.19 25.15 7.56
C GLU A 22 -8.85 25.07 6.17
N GLN A 23 -8.43 25.91 5.23
CA GLN A 23 -8.90 25.84 3.84
C GLN A 23 -8.57 24.48 3.21
N LEU A 24 -7.39 23.92 3.49
CA LEU A 24 -7.00 22.60 3.02
C LEU A 24 -7.91 21.51 3.60
N ARG A 25 -8.23 21.56 4.90
CA ARG A 25 -9.15 20.61 5.54
C ARG A 25 -10.56 20.69 4.94
N LYS A 26 -11.08 21.89 4.71
CA LYS A 26 -12.38 22.11 4.06
C LYS A 26 -12.39 21.52 2.64
N ALA A 27 -11.34 21.76 1.86
CA ALA A 27 -11.22 21.21 0.51
C ALA A 27 -11.06 19.67 0.51
N ALA A 28 -10.44 19.11 1.55
CA ALA A 28 -10.22 17.68 1.73
C ALA A 28 -11.35 16.99 2.52
N ALA A 29 -12.59 17.44 2.34
CA ALA A 29 -13.77 16.81 2.95
C ALA A 29 -13.84 15.30 2.61
N PRO A 30 -14.41 14.46 3.51
CA PRO A 30 -14.60 13.04 3.26
C PRO A 30 -15.30 12.79 1.92
N GLY A 31 -14.78 11.85 1.13
CA GLY A 31 -15.31 11.53 -0.20
C GLY A 31 -14.88 12.48 -1.34
N SER A 32 -14.21 13.59 -1.05
CA SER A 32 -13.72 14.49 -2.11
C SER A 32 -12.65 13.83 -2.99
N THR A 33 -12.69 14.14 -4.29
CA THR A 33 -11.65 13.73 -5.24
C THR A 33 -10.27 14.29 -4.86
N PHE A 34 -10.26 15.45 -4.21
CA PHE A 34 -9.05 16.08 -3.67
C PHE A 34 -8.42 15.25 -2.55
N LEU A 35 -9.22 14.74 -1.61
CA LEU A 35 -8.72 13.84 -0.55
C LEU A 35 -8.12 12.55 -1.14
N LEU A 36 -8.73 11.97 -2.19
CA LEU A 36 -8.17 10.80 -2.87
C LEU A 36 -6.82 11.10 -3.51
N ARG A 37 -6.67 12.28 -4.15
CA ARG A 37 -5.40 12.74 -4.72
C ARG A 37 -4.34 12.94 -3.63
N LEU A 38 -4.70 13.55 -2.50
CA LEU A 38 -3.81 13.71 -1.34
C LEU A 38 -3.33 12.36 -0.81
N LYS A 39 -4.23 11.38 -0.65
CA LYS A 39 -3.85 10.02 -0.25
C LYS A 39 -2.87 9.37 -1.22
N ARG A 40 -3.09 9.50 -2.53
CA ARG A 40 -2.18 8.97 -3.56
C ARG A 40 -0.79 9.61 -3.49
N LEU A 41 -0.72 10.94 -3.37
CA LEU A 41 0.55 11.67 -3.22
C LEU A 41 1.28 11.29 -1.93
N SER A 42 0.53 11.16 -0.83
CA SER A 42 1.09 10.75 0.47
C SER A 42 1.66 9.33 0.42
N ARG A 43 1.03 8.40 -0.33
CA ARG A 43 1.61 7.07 -0.59
C ARG A 43 2.92 7.14 -1.36
N LEU A 44 3.01 7.98 -2.39
CA LEU A 44 4.27 8.17 -3.12
C LEU A 44 5.39 8.65 -2.19
N ILE A 45 5.10 9.60 -1.31
CA ILE A 45 6.04 10.11 -0.30
C ILE A 45 6.42 9.00 0.70
N ALA A 46 5.45 8.22 1.19
CA ALA A 46 5.71 7.07 2.05
C ALA A 46 6.64 6.03 1.41
N HIS A 47 6.63 5.90 0.09
CA HIS A 47 7.54 5.04 -0.69
C HIS A 47 8.84 5.73 -1.13
N GLY A 48 9.19 6.88 -0.54
CA GLY A 48 10.44 7.58 -0.82
C GLY A 48 10.48 8.30 -2.17
N ARG A 49 9.33 8.55 -2.81
CA ARG A 49 9.26 9.33 -4.05
C ARG A 49 9.31 10.83 -3.75
N VAL A 50 10.08 11.55 -4.56
CA VAL A 50 10.19 13.01 -4.49
C VAL A 50 8.98 13.66 -5.16
N VAL A 51 8.28 14.51 -4.40
CA VAL A 51 7.18 15.35 -4.88
C VAL A 51 7.59 16.81 -4.77
N LYS A 52 7.50 17.57 -5.87
CA LYS A 52 7.82 18.99 -5.91
C LYS A 52 6.53 19.81 -5.94
N LEU A 53 6.35 20.67 -4.94
CA LEU A 53 5.20 21.57 -4.83
C LEU A 53 5.56 22.96 -5.35
N HIS A 54 4.63 23.57 -6.08
CA HIS A 54 4.75 24.96 -6.54
C HIS A 54 3.48 25.72 -6.17
N GLY A 55 3.58 26.96 -5.70
CA GLY A 55 2.42 27.73 -5.22
C GLY A 55 2.80 28.74 -4.14
N HIS A 56 1.80 29.30 -3.46
CA HIS A 56 2.04 30.27 -2.40
C HIS A 56 2.73 29.60 -1.18
N PRO A 57 3.77 30.21 -0.56
CA PRO A 57 4.54 29.58 0.52
C PRO A 57 3.69 29.03 1.67
N ASN A 58 2.72 29.81 2.17
CA ASN A 58 1.84 29.37 3.26
C ASN A 58 0.98 28.15 2.89
N ARG A 59 0.55 28.05 1.61
CA ARG A 59 -0.24 26.91 1.11
C ARG A 59 0.65 25.69 0.87
N ILE A 60 1.87 25.89 0.39
CA ILE A 60 2.88 24.83 0.30
C ILE A 60 3.14 24.25 1.69
N ALA A 61 3.48 25.07 2.68
CA ALA A 61 3.78 24.60 4.04
C ALA A 61 2.59 23.87 4.71
N ALA A 62 1.35 24.24 4.36
CA ALA A 62 0.16 23.51 4.79
C ALA A 62 0.00 22.16 4.06
N MET A 63 0.21 22.14 2.75
CA MET A 63 0.18 20.95 1.91
C MET A 63 1.26 19.94 2.31
N GLU A 64 2.50 20.37 2.50
CA GLU A 64 3.62 19.53 2.94
C GLU A 64 3.32 18.87 4.28
N HIS A 65 2.87 19.66 5.26
CA HIS A 65 2.51 19.13 6.57
C HIS A 65 1.41 18.07 6.48
N ALA A 66 0.37 18.30 5.67
CA ALA A 66 -0.71 17.34 5.47
C ALA A 66 -0.23 16.05 4.78
N LEU A 67 0.58 16.18 3.72
CA LEU A 67 1.13 15.04 2.98
C LEU A 67 2.05 14.19 3.84
N LEU A 68 2.93 14.82 4.63
CA LEU A 68 3.82 14.12 5.55
C LEU A 68 3.06 13.43 6.68
N THR A 69 2.07 14.10 7.27
CA THR A 69 1.22 13.51 8.32
C THR A 69 0.45 12.31 7.79
N LEU A 70 -0.13 12.41 6.58
CA LEU A 70 -0.81 11.30 5.93
C LEU A 70 0.16 10.20 5.54
N ALA A 71 1.36 10.51 5.07
CA ALA A 71 2.38 9.53 4.74
C ALA A 71 2.80 8.75 6.00
N GLN A 72 3.05 9.42 7.12
CA GLN A 72 3.36 8.78 8.40
C GLN A 72 2.22 7.88 8.89
N LYS A 73 0.98 8.37 8.84
CA LYS A 73 -0.20 7.53 9.14
C LYS A 73 -0.30 6.35 8.20
N LEU A 74 -0.08 6.54 6.91
CA LEU A 74 -0.11 5.47 5.94
C LEU A 74 1.01 4.45 6.18
N VAL A 75 2.20 4.87 6.63
CA VAL A 75 3.30 3.97 7.02
C VAL A 75 2.95 3.20 8.30
N ALA A 76 2.33 3.85 9.28
CA ALA A 76 1.92 3.22 10.53
C ALA A 76 0.68 2.30 10.36
N GLU A 77 -0.25 2.66 9.48
CA GLU A 77 -1.45 1.90 9.12
C GLU A 77 -1.18 0.88 8.00
N THR A 78 -0.05 0.99 7.29
CA THR A 78 0.38 -0.11 6.43
C THR A 78 0.93 -1.18 7.36
N PRO A 79 0.25 -2.33 7.48
CA PRO A 79 0.83 -3.47 8.17
C PRO A 79 2.19 -3.75 7.54
N VAL A 80 3.18 -4.18 8.33
CA VAL A 80 4.52 -4.48 7.85
C VAL A 80 4.41 -5.49 6.70
N MET A 81 4.37 -4.98 5.48
CA MET A 81 4.19 -5.77 4.28
C MET A 81 5.53 -6.41 3.98
N GLN A 82 5.74 -7.59 4.56
CA GLN A 82 6.96 -8.37 4.38
C GLN A 82 6.96 -8.92 2.96
N THR A 83 8.12 -8.82 2.32
CA THR A 83 8.37 -9.50 1.05
C THR A 83 8.81 -10.89 1.40
N ILE A 84 7.96 -11.88 1.09
CA ILE A 84 8.24 -13.28 1.41
C ILE A 84 8.03 -14.14 0.18
N GLY A 85 8.74 -15.25 0.09
CA GLY A 85 8.55 -16.21 -0.99
C GLY A 85 7.18 -16.87 -0.85
N ILE A 86 6.61 -17.34 -1.96
CA ILE A 86 5.34 -18.09 -1.94
C ILE A 86 5.43 -19.29 -0.98
N ARG A 87 6.61 -19.92 -0.84
CA ARG A 87 6.86 -21.00 0.11
C ARG A 87 6.59 -20.57 1.55
N ASP A 88 7.11 -19.41 1.96
CA ASP A 88 6.88 -18.85 3.29
C ASP A 88 5.40 -18.50 3.47
N VAL A 89 4.72 -17.99 2.42
CA VAL A 89 3.26 -17.74 2.48
C VAL A 89 2.51 -19.03 2.81
N LEU A 90 2.88 -20.14 2.16
CA LEU A 90 2.26 -21.45 2.36
C LEU A 90 2.53 -22.01 3.77
N GLU A 91 3.76 -21.85 4.27
CA GLU A 91 4.14 -22.27 5.62
C GLU A 91 3.41 -21.49 6.72
N HIS A 92 3.10 -20.22 6.47
CA HIS A 92 2.40 -19.32 7.42
C HIS A 92 0.89 -19.25 7.19
N LEU A 93 0.35 -20.06 6.27
CA LEU A 93 -1.09 -20.13 6.05
C LEU A 93 -1.74 -20.84 7.24
N THR A 94 -2.44 -20.09 8.07
CA THR A 94 -3.23 -20.59 9.20
C THR A 94 -4.68 -20.83 8.76
N ASP A 95 -5.57 -21.10 9.72
CA ASP A 95 -7.01 -21.22 9.45
C ASP A 95 -7.66 -19.88 9.06
N GLN A 96 -6.94 -18.76 9.24
CA GLN A 96 -7.39 -17.44 8.84
C GLN A 96 -7.04 -17.13 7.38
N SER A 97 -7.92 -16.39 6.73
CA SER A 97 -7.68 -15.94 5.36
C SER A 97 -6.55 -14.93 5.31
N LEU A 98 -5.61 -15.17 4.39
CA LEU A 98 -4.40 -14.40 4.22
C LEU A 98 -4.49 -13.57 2.94
N ARG A 99 -4.40 -12.25 3.06
CA ARG A 99 -4.39 -11.36 1.89
C ARG A 99 -2.97 -11.22 1.34
N VAL A 100 -2.79 -11.66 0.09
CA VAL A 100 -1.52 -11.65 -0.62
C VAL A 100 -1.61 -10.66 -1.78
N THR A 101 -0.68 -9.71 -1.84
CA THR A 101 -0.59 -8.73 -2.93
C THR A 101 0.62 -9.04 -3.78
N LEU A 102 0.41 -9.23 -5.07
CA LEU A 102 1.47 -9.36 -6.04
C LEU A 102 2.00 -7.96 -6.38
N CYS A 103 3.31 -7.76 -6.26
CA CYS A 103 3.97 -6.50 -6.57
C CYS A 103 5.01 -6.68 -7.68
N ARG A 104 5.18 -5.63 -8.50
CA ARG A 104 6.33 -5.50 -9.39
C ARG A 104 7.63 -5.30 -8.59
N PRO A 105 8.81 -5.49 -9.22
CA PRO A 105 10.11 -5.22 -8.59
C PRO A 105 10.26 -3.78 -8.05
N ASP A 106 9.53 -2.81 -8.60
CA ASP A 106 9.50 -1.43 -8.11
C ASP A 106 8.57 -1.20 -6.89
N GLY A 107 7.98 -2.27 -6.37
CA GLY A 107 7.07 -2.27 -5.22
C GLY A 107 5.63 -1.89 -5.54
N TRP A 108 5.28 -1.66 -6.81
CA TRP A 108 3.92 -1.30 -7.20
C TRP A 108 2.97 -2.51 -7.14
N PRO A 109 1.79 -2.43 -6.48
CA PRO A 109 0.83 -3.52 -6.45
C PRO A 109 0.23 -3.76 -7.85
N VAL A 110 0.16 -5.02 -8.25
CA VAL A 110 -0.39 -5.50 -9.52
C VAL A 110 -1.77 -6.08 -9.30
N SER A 111 -1.87 -7.07 -8.42
CA SER A 111 -3.11 -7.81 -8.14
C SER A 111 -3.14 -8.24 -6.68
N THR A 112 -4.35 -8.46 -6.15
CA THR A 112 -4.58 -8.89 -4.78
C THR A 112 -5.38 -10.19 -4.77
N TYR A 113 -4.96 -11.13 -3.93
CA TYR A 113 -5.57 -12.43 -3.75
C TYR A 113 -5.86 -12.66 -2.26
N VAL A 114 -6.82 -13.55 -1.98
CA VAL A 114 -7.07 -14.03 -0.62
C VAL A 114 -6.86 -15.54 -0.61
N PHE A 115 -5.94 -16.01 0.23
CA PHE A 115 -5.61 -17.42 0.37
C PHE A 115 -6.25 -17.94 1.65
N CYS A 116 -6.89 -19.10 1.58
CA CYS A 116 -7.36 -19.82 2.75
C CYS A 116 -7.17 -21.32 2.54
N LYS A 117 -7.05 -22.08 3.64
CA LYS A 117 -7.12 -23.54 3.58
C LYS A 117 -8.56 -23.94 3.25
N ALA A 118 -8.73 -24.97 2.42
CA ALA A 118 -10.05 -25.54 2.16
C ALA A 118 -10.65 -26.20 3.43
N ASP A 119 -9.79 -26.82 4.23
CA ASP A 119 -10.08 -27.44 5.53
C ASP A 119 -8.78 -27.41 6.37
N PRO A 120 -8.82 -27.29 7.70
CA PRO A 120 -7.66 -27.43 8.59
C PRO A 120 -6.75 -28.63 8.27
N GLU A 121 -7.31 -29.75 7.79
CA GLU A 121 -6.56 -30.96 7.39
C GLU A 121 -6.30 -31.06 5.89
N ALA A 122 -6.89 -30.20 5.05
CA ALA A 122 -6.74 -30.27 3.60
C ALA A 122 -5.40 -29.68 3.14
N ARG A 123 -4.75 -30.40 2.22
CA ARG A 123 -3.57 -29.94 1.48
C ARG A 123 -3.91 -28.87 0.43
N THR A 124 -5.19 -28.77 0.05
CA THR A 124 -5.69 -27.87 -0.98
C THR A 124 -5.92 -26.46 -0.46
N ILE A 125 -5.48 -25.48 -1.25
CA ILE A 125 -5.55 -24.06 -0.92
C ILE A 125 -6.60 -23.41 -1.82
N LEU A 126 -7.52 -22.70 -1.20
CA LEU A 126 -8.51 -21.89 -1.89
C LEU A 126 -7.95 -20.48 -2.09
N VAL A 127 -7.94 -20.04 -3.34
CA VAL A 127 -7.47 -18.72 -3.73
C VAL A 127 -8.63 -17.94 -4.34
N GLU A 128 -9.08 -16.91 -3.64
CA GLU A 128 -9.98 -15.90 -4.19
C GLU A 128 -9.18 -14.97 -5.11
N CYS A 129 -9.54 -14.99 -6.38
CA CYS A 129 -8.93 -14.18 -7.42
C CYS A 129 -9.63 -12.82 -7.55
N GLU A 130 -8.99 -11.87 -8.25
CA GLU A 130 -9.53 -10.52 -8.47
C GLU A 130 -10.85 -10.51 -9.25
N ASP A 131 -11.14 -11.57 -10.00
CA ASP A 131 -12.43 -11.78 -10.69
C ASP A 131 -13.56 -12.23 -9.74
N GLY A 132 -13.30 -12.31 -8.43
CA GLY A 132 -14.23 -12.75 -7.39
C GLY A 132 -14.48 -14.26 -7.38
N LYS A 133 -13.72 -15.04 -8.18
CA LYS A 133 -13.85 -16.49 -8.21
C LYS A 133 -12.81 -17.13 -7.28
N THR A 134 -13.28 -18.09 -6.50
CA THR A 134 -12.41 -18.94 -5.70
C THR A 134 -11.99 -20.16 -6.50
N ARG A 135 -10.68 -20.43 -6.54
CA ARG A 135 -10.11 -21.58 -7.25
C ARG A 135 -9.29 -22.41 -6.28
N ALA A 136 -9.40 -23.72 -6.39
CA ALA A 136 -8.63 -24.66 -5.61
C ALA A 136 -7.29 -24.94 -6.29
N PHE A 137 -6.21 -24.87 -5.53
CA PHE A 137 -4.86 -25.15 -5.99
C PHE A 137 -4.17 -26.10 -5.03
N GLU A 138 -3.40 -27.03 -5.58
CA GLU A 138 -2.42 -27.78 -4.80
C GLU A 138 -1.19 -26.88 -4.51
N PRO A 139 -0.49 -27.06 -3.38
CA PRO A 139 0.65 -26.23 -2.98
C PRO A 139 1.74 -26.15 -4.05
N ASP A 140 2.03 -27.27 -4.70
CA ASP A 140 3.06 -27.37 -5.75
C ASP A 140 2.65 -26.62 -7.03
N ALA A 141 1.37 -26.63 -7.37
CA ALA A 141 0.83 -25.86 -8.50
C ALA A 141 0.91 -24.35 -8.22
N LEU A 142 0.61 -23.95 -6.98
CA LEU A 142 0.78 -22.57 -6.52
C LEU A 142 2.25 -22.14 -6.58
N LEU A 143 3.16 -22.97 -6.07
CA LEU A 143 4.61 -22.71 -6.12
C LEU A 143 5.11 -22.47 -7.55
N ALA A 144 4.65 -23.28 -8.51
CA ALA A 144 5.03 -23.16 -9.91
C ALA A 144 4.58 -21.83 -10.56
N LEU A 145 3.43 -21.30 -10.16
CA LEU A 145 2.86 -20.06 -10.72
C LEU A 145 3.62 -18.80 -10.29
N PHE A 146 4.33 -18.82 -9.15
CA PHE A 146 4.99 -17.65 -8.56
C PHE A 146 6.50 -17.61 -8.80
N THR A 147 6.96 -18.03 -9.97
CA THR A 147 8.38 -18.13 -10.33
C THR A 147 9.01 -16.77 -10.69
N THR A 148 9.67 -16.17 -9.69
CA THR A 148 10.89 -15.32 -9.73
C THR A 148 10.88 -13.83 -10.12
N THR A 149 9.89 -13.27 -10.83
CA THR A 149 9.94 -11.83 -11.20
C THR A 149 9.09 -10.89 -10.36
N PHE A 150 8.25 -11.42 -9.47
CA PHE A 150 7.31 -10.62 -8.68
C PHE A 150 7.58 -10.77 -7.19
N LEU A 151 7.40 -9.68 -6.45
CA LEU A 151 7.51 -9.67 -5.00
C LEU A 151 6.12 -9.92 -4.42
N LEU A 152 5.99 -10.89 -3.51
CA LEU A 152 4.74 -11.13 -2.79
C LEU A 152 4.75 -10.35 -1.48
N ARG A 153 3.76 -9.51 -1.29
CA ARG A 153 3.57 -8.77 -0.04
C ARG A 153 2.36 -9.30 0.69
N VAL A 154 2.56 -9.74 1.93
CA VAL A 154 1.51 -10.37 2.73
C VAL A 154 1.15 -9.50 3.93
N ARG A 155 -0.15 -9.36 4.18
CA ARG A 155 -0.66 -8.74 5.41
C ARG A 155 -0.71 -9.81 6.50
N LEU A 156 0.32 -9.87 7.33
CA LEU A 156 0.29 -10.69 8.55
C LEU A 156 -0.63 -10.01 9.58
N ALA A 157 -1.45 -10.81 10.26
CA ALA A 157 -2.46 -10.32 11.20
C ALA A 157 -1.87 -9.74 12.50
N VAL A 158 -0.55 -9.91 12.75
CA VAL A 158 0.11 -9.50 14.00
C VAL A 158 1.47 -8.84 13.68
N PRO A 159 1.83 -7.69 14.29
CA PRO A 159 3.11 -7.02 14.08
C PRO A 159 4.31 -7.70 14.77
N ALA A 160 4.15 -8.91 15.30
CA ALA A 160 5.15 -9.59 16.10
C ALA A 160 5.41 -11.01 15.59
N GLN A 161 5.88 -11.10 14.35
CA GLN A 161 6.78 -12.17 13.90
C GLN A 161 7.42 -11.65 12.63
N VAL A 162 8.66 -11.16 12.79
CA VAL A 162 9.54 -10.91 11.66
C VAL A 162 9.77 -12.27 11.03
N LEU A 163 9.13 -12.55 9.89
CA LEU A 163 9.50 -13.73 9.10
C LEU A 163 10.96 -13.55 8.70
N PRO A 164 11.76 -14.64 8.68
CA PRO A 164 13.12 -14.57 8.18
C PRO A 164 13.07 -13.96 6.77
N GLN A 165 13.75 -12.83 6.60
CA GLN A 165 13.95 -12.27 5.27
C GLN A 165 14.75 -13.30 4.48
N ALA A 166 14.21 -13.73 3.33
CA ALA A 166 14.96 -14.56 2.39
C ALA A 166 16.26 -13.81 2.04
N ALA A 167 17.40 -14.45 2.34
CA ALA A 167 18.74 -13.97 2.04
C ALA A 167 19.01 -13.96 0.53
#